data_AF-A0A350W1U8-F1
#
_entry.id   AF-A0A350W1U8-F1
#
_cell.length_a   1.000
_cell.length_b   1.000
_cell.length_c   1.000
_cell.angle_alpha   90.00
_cell.angle_beta   90.00
_cell.angle_gamma   90.00
#
_symmetry.space_group_name_H-M   'P 1'
#
loop_
_entity.id
_entity.type
_entity.pdbx_description
1 polymer ?
#
loop_
_entity_poly.entity_id
_entity_poly.type
_entity_poly.pdbx_seq_one_letter_code
_entity_poly.pdbx_strand_id
1 'polypeptide(L)'
;MKKFKHYRLPSIVYRLPASKGLTIIELMIYVAIFGIVTIPLTTFFAKSLKSIYESQRKTESQEAVRVVLIEIEKDLGEANQIIASSSTAIDFICDYTKHPNYNFDSDTDGDGIANIQDPDDDNDSSLIQPPTAQWKIGYDLDDDDDDNNGQMDVKIRFYWVSATKKIYKDASYNGEAWGNHTEELAINITSFTLTYLGAKRNDLGRYVDSNNDGIISASEIDSVLPPTGHGNNNGRLDTDNEMKYINSVGIYIEMDKNGDGIADYKIETEILPPLLSLKKGITPH
;
A
#
# COMPACT_ATOMS: atom_id res chain seq x y z
N MET A 1 33.48 38.93 -16.61
CA MET A 1 33.79 38.11 -17.81
C MET A 1 35.29 37.89 -17.93
N LYS A 2 35.79 36.69 -17.62
CA LYS A 2 37.23 36.33 -17.74
C LYS A 2 37.51 35.79 -19.15
N LYS A 3 38.45 36.40 -19.86
CA LYS A 3 38.90 35.97 -21.20
C LYS A 3 39.68 34.65 -21.09
N PHE A 4 39.18 33.58 -21.71
CA PHE A 4 39.89 32.32 -21.84
C PHE A 4 41.00 32.43 -22.89
N LYS A 5 42.26 32.25 -22.47
CA LYS A 5 43.41 32.11 -23.38
C LYS A 5 43.29 30.79 -24.13
N HIS A 6 43.19 30.87 -25.46
CA HIS A 6 43.27 29.71 -26.34
C HIS A 6 44.72 29.20 -26.39
N TYR A 7 44.99 28.08 -25.72
CA TYR A 7 46.24 27.35 -25.89
C TYR A 7 46.17 26.59 -27.21
N ARG A 8 46.91 27.04 -28.22
CA ARG A 8 47.16 26.25 -29.43
C ARG A 8 48.08 25.09 -29.06
N LEU A 9 47.54 23.88 -29.06
CA LEU A 9 48.35 22.67 -28.93
C LEU A 9 49.34 22.60 -30.11
N PRO A 10 50.63 22.34 -29.85
CA PRO A 10 51.61 22.14 -30.91
C PRO A 10 51.22 20.89 -31.72
N SER A 11 51.15 21.02 -33.04
CA SER A 11 50.86 19.92 -33.94
C SER A 11 52.06 18.96 -33.97
N ILE A 12 52.04 17.96 -33.09
CA ILE A 12 53.01 16.86 -33.13
C ILE A 12 52.63 15.97 -34.31
N VAL A 13 53.28 16.20 -35.44
CA VAL A 13 53.17 15.35 -36.62
C VAL A 13 54.03 14.12 -36.37
N TYR A 14 53.42 13.04 -35.89
CA TYR A 14 54.07 11.74 -35.78
C TYR A 14 54.33 11.21 -37.20
N ARG A 15 55.60 11.29 -37.65
CA ARG A 15 56.05 10.53 -38.82
C ARG A 15 56.11 9.05 -38.44
N LEU A 16 55.09 8.30 -38.83
CA LEU A 16 55.11 6.85 -38.67
C LEU A 16 56.26 6.27 -39.52
N PRO A 17 57.14 5.42 -38.94
CA PRO A 17 58.18 4.75 -39.69
C PRO A 17 57.55 3.89 -40.79
N ALA A 18 58.23 3.79 -41.95
CA ALA A 18 57.77 2.99 -43.09
C ALA A 18 57.50 1.55 -42.62
N SER A 19 56.23 1.15 -42.59
CA SER A 19 55.82 -0.15 -42.10
C SER A 19 56.29 -1.24 -43.04
N LYS A 20 56.97 -2.26 -42.49
CA LYS A 20 57.17 -3.53 -43.19
C LYS A 20 55.79 -4.16 -43.39
N GLY A 21 55.51 -4.68 -44.58
CA GLY A 21 54.24 -5.36 -44.86
C GLY A 21 54.05 -6.56 -43.93
N LEU A 22 52.80 -6.80 -43.49
CA LEU A 22 52.43 -7.98 -42.71
C LEU A 22 52.46 -9.23 -43.59
N THR A 23 53.04 -10.31 -43.07
CA THR A 23 52.95 -11.62 -43.70
C THR A 23 51.58 -12.26 -43.47
N ILE A 24 51.16 -13.17 -44.34
CA ILE A 24 49.88 -13.89 -44.21
C ILE A 24 49.82 -14.66 -42.88
N ILE A 25 50.95 -15.23 -42.45
CA ILE A 25 51.05 -16.00 -41.20
C ILE A 25 50.82 -15.09 -39.99
N GLU A 26 51.44 -13.90 -39.94
CA GLU A 26 51.21 -12.93 -38.87
C GLU A 26 49.75 -12.51 -38.80
N LEU A 27 49.10 -12.28 -39.95
CA LEU A 27 47.67 -11.96 -40.00
C LEU A 27 46.81 -13.09 -39.41
N MET A 28 47.10 -14.35 -39.77
CA MET A 28 46.38 -15.51 -39.21
C MET A 28 46.54 -15.61 -37.69
N ILE A 29 47.74 -15.37 -37.17
CA ILE A 29 48.01 -15.37 -35.72
C ILE A 29 47.22 -14.25 -35.02
N TYR A 30 47.20 -13.04 -35.59
CA TYR A 30 46.42 -11.93 -35.01
C TYR A 30 44.94 -12.24 -34.96
N VAL A 31 44.37 -12.78 -36.05
CA VAL A 31 42.95 -13.15 -36.09
C VAL A 31 42.64 -14.24 -35.05
N ALA A 32 43.51 -15.24 -34.90
CA ALA A 32 43.34 -16.30 -33.91
C ALA A 32 43.37 -15.76 -32.47
N ILE A 33 44.38 -14.93 -32.13
CA ILE A 33 44.48 -14.29 -30.81
C ILE A 33 43.28 -13.38 -30.56
N PHE A 34 42.88 -12.59 -31.55
CA PHE A 34 41.72 -11.70 -31.43
C PHE A 34 40.43 -12.49 -31.19
N GLY A 35 40.22 -13.60 -31.89
CA GLY A 35 39.09 -14.51 -31.67
C GLY A 35 39.06 -15.05 -30.24
N ILE A 36 40.22 -15.49 -29.72
CA ILE A 36 40.34 -16.01 -28.34
C ILE A 36 40.01 -14.94 -27.30
N VAL A 37 40.41 -13.69 -27.52
CA VAL A 37 40.14 -12.57 -26.58
C VAL A 37 38.70 -12.06 -26.68
N THR A 38 38.11 -12.08 -27.88
CA THR A 38 36.77 -11.51 -28.12
C THR A 38 35.67 -12.33 -27.44
N ILE A 39 35.80 -13.66 -27.34
CA ILE A 39 34.80 -14.53 -26.69
C ILE A 39 34.62 -14.23 -25.18
N PRO A 40 35.66 -14.23 -24.34
CA PRO A 40 35.49 -13.90 -22.92
C PRO A 40 35.04 -12.45 -22.72
N LEU A 41 35.49 -11.53 -23.57
CA LEU A 41 35.07 -10.12 -23.50
C LEU A 41 33.57 -9.95 -23.79
N THR A 42 33.08 -10.56 -24.87
CA THR A 42 31.65 -10.49 -25.25
C THR A 42 30.75 -11.15 -24.21
N THR A 43 31.15 -12.31 -23.68
CA THR A 43 30.41 -12.98 -22.59
C THR A 43 30.41 -12.18 -21.30
N PHE A 44 31.52 -11.51 -20.95
CA PHE A 44 31.59 -10.59 -19.82
C PHE A 44 30.62 -9.42 -19.97
N PHE A 45 30.60 -8.76 -21.14
CA PHE A 45 29.66 -7.67 -21.39
C PHE A 45 28.20 -8.13 -21.38
N ALA A 46 27.88 -9.26 -22.00
CA ALA A 46 26.53 -9.81 -22.00
C ALA A 46 26.03 -10.12 -20.58
N LYS A 47 26.88 -10.74 -19.74
CA LYS A 47 26.56 -11.00 -18.33
C LYS A 47 26.42 -9.72 -17.52
N SER A 48 27.28 -8.74 -17.76
CA SER A 48 27.23 -7.44 -17.07
C SER A 48 25.96 -6.68 -17.41
N LEU A 49 25.59 -6.61 -18.69
CA LEU A 49 24.35 -5.98 -19.12
C LEU A 49 23.13 -6.68 -18.54
N LYS A 50 23.08 -8.02 -18.58
CA LYS A 50 22.00 -8.80 -17.97
C LYS A 50 21.85 -8.48 -16.47
N SER A 51 22.96 -8.45 -15.73
CA SER A 51 22.97 -8.09 -14.31
C SER A 51 22.45 -6.67 -14.05
N ILE A 52 22.84 -5.70 -14.88
CA ILE A 52 22.36 -4.31 -14.78
C ILE A 52 20.84 -4.25 -15.00
N TYR A 53 20.32 -4.92 -16.03
CA TYR A 53 18.89 -4.94 -16.30
C TYR A 53 18.08 -5.62 -15.19
N GLU A 54 18.57 -6.77 -14.68
CA GLU A 54 17.94 -7.44 -13.54
C GLU A 54 17.94 -6.55 -12.29
N SER A 55 19.06 -5.88 -11.99
CA SER A 55 19.15 -4.96 -10.87
C SER A 55 18.21 -3.76 -11.02
N GLN A 56 18.18 -3.14 -12.20
CA GLN A 56 17.32 -2.00 -12.48
C GLN A 56 15.84 -2.38 -12.32
N ARG A 57 15.44 -3.52 -12.88
CA ARG A 57 14.07 -4.02 -12.81
C ARG A 57 13.63 -4.29 -11.37
N LYS A 58 14.50 -4.89 -10.55
CA LYS A 58 14.25 -5.10 -9.11
C LYS A 58 14.06 -3.78 -8.37
N THR A 59 14.94 -2.80 -8.60
CA THR A 59 14.83 -1.46 -7.99
C THR A 59 13.51 -0.79 -8.35
N GLU A 60 13.14 -0.78 -9.63
CA GLU A 60 11.89 -0.17 -10.09
C GLU A 60 10.66 -0.88 -9.53
N SER A 61 10.71 -2.22 -9.38
CA SER A 61 9.62 -3.00 -8.80
C SER A 61 9.49 -2.75 -7.30
N GLN A 62 10.61 -2.64 -6.59
CA GLN A 62 10.64 -2.27 -5.17
C GLN A 62 10.08 -0.87 -4.94
N GLU A 63 10.44 0.11 -5.78
CA GLU A 63 9.93 1.47 -5.70
C GLU A 63 8.41 1.50 -5.88
N ALA A 64 7.90 0.85 -6.93
CA ALA A 64 6.46 0.79 -7.20
C ALA A 64 5.68 0.16 -6.04
N VAL A 65 6.14 -0.98 -5.52
CA VAL A 65 5.48 -1.66 -4.40
C VAL A 65 5.52 -0.82 -3.11
N ARG A 66 6.61 -0.09 -2.86
CA ARG A 66 6.71 0.80 -1.70
C ARG A 66 5.76 1.99 -1.77
N VAL A 67 5.59 2.58 -2.95
CA VAL A 67 4.63 3.69 -3.14
C VAL A 67 3.20 3.21 -2.82
N VAL A 68 2.81 2.04 -3.32
CA VAL A 68 1.50 1.42 -2.98
C VAL A 68 1.37 1.23 -1.48
N LEU A 69 2.40 0.68 -0.83
CA LEU A 69 2.35 0.41 0.59
C LEU A 69 2.23 1.69 1.42
N ILE A 70 2.92 2.76 1.04
CA ILE A 70 2.82 4.07 1.72
C ILE A 70 1.39 4.61 1.62
N GLU A 71 0.74 4.53 0.46
CA GLU A 71 -0.66 4.99 0.33
C GLU A 71 -1.63 4.11 1.14
N ILE A 72 -1.43 2.79 1.14
CA ILE A 72 -2.25 1.89 1.98
C ILE A 72 -2.03 2.17 3.47
N GLU A 73 -0.79 2.35 3.91
CA GLU A 73 -0.46 2.65 5.31
C GLU A 73 -1.02 4.00 5.75
N LYS A 74 -0.94 5.01 4.90
CA LYS A 74 -1.48 6.33 5.16
C LYS A 74 -2.99 6.27 5.40
N ASP A 75 -3.76 5.64 4.51
CA ASP A 75 -5.21 5.59 4.67
C ASP A 75 -5.64 4.61 5.79
N LEU A 76 -4.97 3.45 5.92
CA LEU A 76 -5.24 2.53 7.03
C LEU A 76 -4.84 3.11 8.39
N GLY A 77 -3.89 4.04 8.44
CA GLY A 77 -3.55 4.78 9.66
C GLY A 77 -4.73 5.58 10.23
N GLU A 78 -5.69 5.93 9.37
CA GLU A 78 -6.91 6.68 9.71
C GLU A 78 -8.17 5.80 9.63
N ALA A 79 -8.02 4.48 9.48
CA ALA A 79 -9.16 3.57 9.48
C ALA A 79 -9.76 3.46 10.89
N ASN A 80 -11.01 3.86 11.04
CA ASN A 80 -11.72 3.83 12.32
C ASN A 80 -12.57 2.55 12.49
N GLN A 81 -13.05 1.97 11.39
CA GLN A 81 -13.82 0.73 11.35
C GLN A 81 -13.66 0.01 10.01
N ILE A 82 -13.50 -1.32 10.05
CA ILE A 82 -13.55 -2.17 8.85
C ILE A 82 -15.01 -2.59 8.60
N ILE A 83 -15.47 -2.41 7.36
CA ILE A 83 -16.87 -2.68 6.94
C ILE A 83 -16.99 -3.82 5.93
N ALA A 84 -15.90 -4.17 5.24
CA ALA A 84 -15.83 -5.40 4.47
C ALA A 84 -14.40 -5.90 4.39
N SER A 85 -14.23 -7.22 4.38
CA SER A 85 -12.92 -7.83 4.39
C SER A 85 -12.87 -9.07 3.49
N SER A 86 -11.76 -9.24 2.77
CA SER A 86 -11.49 -10.40 1.93
C SER A 86 -10.00 -10.53 1.69
N SER A 87 -9.54 -11.67 1.17
CA SER A 87 -8.12 -11.85 0.89
C SER A 87 -7.54 -10.87 -0.13
N THR A 88 -8.36 -10.17 -0.92
CA THR A 88 -7.88 -9.29 -2.02
C THR A 88 -8.49 -7.90 -2.01
N ALA A 89 -9.35 -7.59 -1.03
CA ALA A 89 -10.00 -6.30 -0.90
C ALA A 89 -10.37 -6.02 0.55
N ILE A 90 -10.24 -4.76 0.96
CA ILE A 90 -10.66 -4.24 2.27
C ILE A 90 -11.42 -2.94 2.05
N ASP A 91 -12.54 -2.81 2.76
CA ASP A 91 -13.34 -1.59 2.84
C ASP A 91 -13.34 -1.13 4.30
N PHE A 92 -13.10 0.15 4.53
CA PHE A 92 -13.09 0.74 5.85
C PHE A 92 -13.60 2.18 5.82
N ILE A 93 -14.06 2.64 6.97
CA ILE A 93 -14.48 4.02 7.20
C ILE A 93 -13.26 4.81 7.68
N CYS A 94 -13.21 6.07 7.27
CA CYS A 94 -12.28 7.08 7.73
C CYS A 94 -13.05 8.28 8.26
N ASP A 95 -12.35 9.07 9.05
CA ASP A 95 -12.76 10.38 9.54
C ASP A 95 -13.04 11.37 8.38
N TYR A 96 -13.99 12.29 8.58
CA TYR A 96 -14.40 13.30 7.60
C TYR A 96 -13.28 14.25 7.15
N THR A 97 -12.20 14.37 7.92
CA THR A 97 -10.97 15.08 7.52
C THR A 97 -10.37 14.60 6.18
N LYS A 98 -10.73 13.38 5.74
CA LYS A 98 -10.36 12.82 4.42
C LYS A 98 -11.28 13.23 3.28
N HIS A 99 -12.40 13.87 3.58
CA HIS A 99 -13.35 14.34 2.60
C HIS A 99 -12.78 15.54 1.80
N PRO A 100 -12.87 15.59 0.46
CA PRO A 100 -12.27 16.64 -0.35
C PRO A 100 -12.78 18.05 -0.05
N ASN A 101 -13.99 18.16 0.51
CA ASN A 101 -14.60 19.44 0.86
C ASN A 101 -14.40 19.81 2.34
N TYR A 102 -13.70 18.99 3.13
CA TYR A 102 -13.40 19.34 4.51
C TYR A 102 -12.45 20.54 4.56
N ASN A 103 -12.78 21.52 5.40
CA ASN A 103 -12.00 22.73 5.56
C ASN A 103 -11.48 22.84 6.99
N PHE A 104 -10.20 22.53 7.17
CA PHE A 104 -9.53 22.57 8.47
C PHE A 104 -9.63 23.91 9.21
N ASP A 105 -9.73 25.03 8.47
CA ASP A 105 -9.75 26.38 9.01
C ASP A 105 -11.19 26.96 9.09
N SER A 106 -12.23 26.20 8.73
CA SER A 106 -13.60 26.64 8.98
C SER A 106 -13.99 26.48 10.45
N ASP A 107 -15.20 26.92 10.75
CA ASP A 107 -15.89 26.81 12.04
C ASP A 107 -17.32 26.40 11.64
N THR A 108 -17.53 25.09 11.47
CA THR A 108 -18.74 24.52 10.85
C THR A 108 -19.99 24.80 11.69
N ASP A 109 -19.88 24.72 13.01
CA ASP A 109 -21.00 24.93 13.94
C ASP A 109 -21.11 26.39 14.45
N GLY A 110 -20.05 27.18 14.30
CA GLY A 110 -20.01 28.60 14.67
C GLY A 110 -19.69 28.87 16.13
N ASP A 111 -19.10 27.92 16.86
CA ASP A 111 -18.72 28.08 18.28
C ASP A 111 -17.43 28.91 18.49
N GLY A 112 -16.69 29.17 17.39
CA GLY A 112 -15.46 29.95 17.37
C GLY A 112 -14.17 29.12 17.49
N ILE A 113 -14.26 27.79 17.46
CA ILE A 113 -13.16 26.85 17.36
C ILE A 113 -13.02 26.44 15.88
N ALA A 114 -11.78 26.28 15.42
CA ALA A 114 -11.56 25.82 14.05
C ALA A 114 -11.75 24.31 13.99
N ASN A 115 -12.35 23.80 12.91
CA ASN A 115 -12.65 22.38 12.71
C ASN A 115 -11.49 21.43 13.09
N ILE A 116 -10.24 21.74 12.73
CA ILE A 116 -9.09 20.91 13.10
C ILE A 116 -8.82 20.78 14.62
N GLN A 117 -9.44 21.62 15.44
CA GLN A 117 -9.31 21.66 16.90
C GLN A 117 -10.62 21.37 17.61
N ASP A 118 -11.72 21.24 16.88
CA ASP A 118 -13.04 21.01 17.41
C ASP A 118 -13.35 19.51 17.27
N PRO A 119 -13.53 18.77 18.38
CA PRO A 119 -13.82 17.35 18.32
C PRO A 119 -15.28 17.03 17.99
N ASP A 120 -16.16 18.04 17.90
CA ASP A 120 -17.62 17.94 17.66
C ASP A 120 -18.02 18.99 16.62
N ASP A 121 -17.45 18.87 15.42
CA ASP A 121 -17.48 19.87 14.34
C ASP A 121 -18.90 20.30 13.89
N ASP A 122 -19.93 19.51 14.20
CA ASP A 122 -21.32 19.78 13.85
C ASP A 122 -22.28 19.87 15.06
N ASN A 123 -21.73 19.82 16.27
CA ASN A 123 -22.39 20.07 17.56
C ASN A 123 -23.53 19.12 17.89
N ASP A 124 -23.35 17.85 17.56
CA ASP A 124 -24.38 16.84 17.70
C ASP A 124 -24.05 15.76 18.74
N SER A 125 -22.85 15.82 19.35
CA SER A 125 -22.37 14.88 20.37
C SER A 125 -23.32 14.69 21.56
N SER A 126 -24.19 15.67 21.82
CA SER A 126 -25.18 15.64 22.91
C SER A 126 -26.51 14.98 22.55
N LEU A 127 -26.73 14.64 21.28
CA LEU A 127 -27.91 13.95 20.80
C LEU A 127 -27.92 12.48 21.27
N ILE A 128 -29.10 11.86 21.25
CA ILE A 128 -29.28 10.45 21.62
C ILE A 128 -29.97 9.74 20.47
N GLN A 129 -29.25 8.80 19.86
CA GLN A 129 -29.75 7.93 18.80
C GLN A 129 -29.93 6.48 19.31
N PRO A 130 -30.74 5.65 18.64
CA PRO A 130 -30.72 4.22 18.92
C PRO A 130 -29.35 3.62 18.56
N PRO A 131 -28.93 2.48 19.18
CA PRO A 131 -27.61 1.90 18.95
C PRO A 131 -27.23 1.65 17.48
N THR A 132 -28.21 1.42 16.61
CA THR A 132 -28.02 1.21 15.16
C THR A 132 -27.73 2.49 14.37
N ALA A 133 -27.92 3.65 14.98
CA ALA A 133 -27.75 4.97 14.39
C ALA A 133 -26.74 5.83 15.17
N GLN A 134 -26.02 5.21 16.13
CA GLN A 134 -25.05 5.89 16.98
C GLN A 134 -23.80 6.34 16.22
N TRP A 135 -23.56 5.82 15.01
CA TRP A 135 -22.47 6.24 14.14
C TRP A 135 -22.68 7.63 13.50
N LYS A 136 -23.86 8.24 13.70
CA LYS A 136 -24.25 9.50 13.07
C LYS A 136 -24.13 10.72 13.99
N ILE A 137 -23.71 10.46 15.21
CA ILE A 137 -23.67 11.44 16.27
C ILE A 137 -22.45 11.14 17.14
N GLY A 138 -21.72 12.16 17.57
CA GLY A 138 -20.61 11.94 18.49
C GLY A 138 -19.51 12.96 18.41
N TYR A 139 -18.30 12.50 18.77
CA TYR A 139 -17.08 13.23 18.46
C TYR A 139 -16.44 12.58 17.22
N ASP A 140 -15.50 13.23 16.52
CA ASP A 140 -14.89 12.82 15.23
C ASP A 140 -14.58 11.32 15.06
N LEU A 141 -14.26 10.62 16.16
CA LEU A 141 -13.95 9.19 16.10
C LEU A 141 -15.21 8.30 16.08
N ASP A 142 -16.26 8.70 16.79
CA ASP A 142 -17.51 7.96 16.91
C ASP A 142 -18.50 8.34 15.81
N ASP A 143 -18.51 9.61 15.43
CA ASP A 143 -19.30 10.13 14.33
C ASP A 143 -18.67 9.79 12.98
N ASP A 144 -19.49 9.39 12.02
CA ASP A 144 -19.13 9.15 10.64
C ASP A 144 -20.07 9.93 9.67
N ASP A 145 -20.88 10.87 10.19
CA ASP A 145 -21.90 11.70 9.50
C ASP A 145 -21.74 13.19 9.90
N ASP A 146 -20.50 13.71 9.90
CA ASP A 146 -20.06 15.04 10.39
C ASP A 146 -20.66 16.24 9.60
N ASP A 147 -21.35 15.99 8.49
CA ASP A 147 -22.11 17.02 7.76
C ASP A 147 -23.64 16.89 7.97
N ASN A 148 -24.04 15.96 8.83
CA ASN A 148 -25.41 15.71 9.27
C ASN A 148 -26.39 15.39 8.11
N ASN A 149 -25.88 14.84 7.00
CA ASN A 149 -26.68 14.54 5.81
C ASN A 149 -27.39 13.18 5.86
N GLY A 150 -27.04 12.34 6.83
CA GLY A 150 -27.61 11.04 7.02
C GLY A 150 -26.78 9.88 6.47
N GLN A 151 -25.55 10.10 6.01
CA GLN A 151 -24.74 9.15 5.24
C GLN A 151 -23.31 9.11 5.77
N MET A 152 -22.66 7.95 5.64
CA MET A 152 -21.24 7.84 5.98
C MET A 152 -20.40 8.72 5.06
N ASP A 153 -19.59 9.60 5.64
CA ASP A 153 -18.89 10.63 4.89
C ASP A 153 -17.73 10.10 4.08
N VAL A 154 -16.88 9.23 4.65
CA VAL A 154 -15.70 8.72 3.96
C VAL A 154 -15.57 7.22 4.14
N LYS A 155 -15.67 6.50 3.02
CA LYS A 155 -15.24 5.10 2.93
C LYS A 155 -14.12 4.96 1.92
N ILE A 156 -13.13 4.17 2.26
CA ILE A 156 -12.01 3.84 1.39
C ILE A 156 -12.02 2.33 1.14
N ARG A 157 -11.74 1.97 -0.12
CA ARG A 157 -11.55 0.59 -0.56
C ARG A 157 -10.19 0.45 -1.21
N PHE A 158 -9.43 -0.55 -0.78
CA PHE A 158 -8.33 -1.11 -1.57
C PHE A 158 -8.73 -2.46 -2.12
N TYR A 159 -8.46 -2.70 -3.40
CA TYR A 159 -8.76 -3.98 -4.02
C TYR A 159 -7.80 -4.33 -5.16
N TRP A 160 -7.51 -5.63 -5.30
CA TRP A 160 -6.71 -6.17 -6.39
C TRP A 160 -7.56 -6.89 -7.40
N VAL A 161 -7.32 -6.60 -8.68
CA VAL A 161 -7.98 -7.25 -9.81
C VAL A 161 -6.98 -8.16 -10.51
N SER A 162 -7.06 -9.46 -10.23
CA SER A 162 -6.13 -10.47 -10.76
C SER A 162 -6.09 -10.53 -12.29
N ALA A 163 -7.23 -10.29 -12.95
CA ALA A 163 -7.33 -10.28 -14.41
C ALA A 163 -6.48 -9.18 -15.07
N THR A 164 -6.37 -8.02 -14.42
CA THR A 164 -5.58 -6.88 -14.93
C THR A 164 -4.22 -6.76 -14.24
N LYS A 165 -3.98 -7.51 -13.16
CA LYS A 165 -2.79 -7.42 -12.31
C LYS A 165 -2.59 -6.02 -11.73
N LYS A 166 -3.68 -5.40 -11.29
CA LYS A 166 -3.69 -4.01 -10.79
C LYS A 166 -4.26 -3.92 -9.40
N ILE A 167 -3.67 -3.04 -8.59
CA ILE A 167 -4.23 -2.61 -7.30
C ILE A 167 -4.87 -1.25 -7.50
N TYR A 168 -6.09 -1.11 -6.98
CA TYR A 168 -6.86 0.12 -7.02
C TYR A 168 -7.15 0.60 -5.61
N LYS A 169 -7.19 1.93 -5.47
CA LYS A 169 -7.84 2.65 -4.40
C LYS A 169 -9.14 3.22 -4.94
N ASP A 170 -10.20 3.19 -4.15
CA ASP A 170 -11.46 3.83 -4.50
C ASP A 170 -12.02 4.49 -3.24
N ALA A 171 -12.51 5.71 -3.38
CA ALA A 171 -13.13 6.45 -2.29
C ALA A 171 -14.63 6.62 -2.58
N SER A 172 -15.43 6.57 -1.52
CA SER A 172 -16.85 6.87 -1.53
C SER A 172 -17.08 7.99 -0.55
N TYR A 173 -17.54 9.13 -1.06
CA TYR A 173 -17.87 10.31 -0.26
C TYR A 173 -19.38 10.40 -0.08
N ASN A 174 -19.86 10.68 1.14
CA ASN A 174 -21.28 10.86 1.47
C ASN A 174 -22.15 9.78 0.83
N GLY A 175 -21.89 8.52 1.19
CA GLY A 175 -22.67 7.38 0.69
C GLY A 175 -22.67 7.14 -0.83
N GLU A 176 -21.80 7.81 -1.62
CA GLU A 176 -21.68 7.58 -3.06
C GLU A 176 -21.44 6.11 -3.43
N ALA A 177 -21.76 5.75 -4.67
CA ALA A 177 -21.44 4.43 -5.20
C ALA A 177 -19.93 4.33 -5.50
N TRP A 178 -19.36 3.14 -5.25
CA TRP A 178 -18.00 2.80 -5.67
C TRP A 178 -17.80 2.99 -7.18
N GLY A 179 -16.59 3.37 -7.58
CA GLY A 179 -16.19 3.60 -8.96
C GLY A 179 -16.10 5.07 -9.37
N ASN A 180 -16.58 5.99 -8.53
CA ASN A 180 -16.55 7.44 -8.81
C ASN A 180 -15.14 8.03 -8.64
N HIS A 181 -14.36 7.53 -7.67
CA HIS A 181 -13.06 8.08 -7.28
C HIS A 181 -11.96 7.01 -7.30
N THR A 182 -11.95 6.22 -8.37
CA THR A 182 -11.00 5.11 -8.52
C THR A 182 -9.63 5.60 -9.01
N GLU A 183 -8.60 5.28 -8.24
CA GLU A 183 -7.20 5.52 -8.53
C GLU A 183 -6.45 4.19 -8.73
N GLU A 184 -5.63 4.13 -9.78
CA GLU A 184 -4.72 3.00 -10.02
C GLU A 184 -3.42 3.21 -9.26
N LEU A 185 -3.14 2.36 -8.26
CA LEU A 185 -1.93 2.48 -7.45
C LEU A 185 -0.74 1.74 -8.05
N ALA A 186 -0.97 0.57 -8.63
CA ALA A 186 0.08 -0.22 -9.27
C ALA A 186 -0.43 -1.15 -10.36
N ILE A 187 0.52 -1.51 -11.23
CA ILE A 187 0.37 -2.47 -12.33
C ILE A 187 1.38 -3.61 -12.18
N ASN A 188 1.15 -4.71 -12.91
CA ASN A 188 2.01 -5.88 -12.92
C ASN A 188 2.15 -6.56 -11.54
N ILE A 189 1.12 -6.44 -10.69
CA ILE A 189 1.03 -7.13 -9.40
C ILE A 189 0.57 -8.56 -9.64
N THR A 190 1.44 -9.53 -9.35
CA THR A 190 1.15 -10.96 -9.52
C THR A 190 0.39 -11.57 -8.37
N SER A 191 0.59 -11.03 -7.17
CA SER A 191 -0.12 -11.45 -5.97
C SER A 191 -0.34 -10.25 -5.07
N PHE A 192 -1.55 -10.15 -4.53
CA PHE A 192 -1.92 -9.23 -3.47
C PHE A 192 -2.77 -10.01 -2.48
N THR A 193 -2.36 -10.07 -1.22
CA THR A 193 -3.10 -10.78 -0.19
C THR A 193 -3.20 -9.95 1.06
N LEU A 194 -4.41 -9.89 1.61
CA LEU A 194 -4.73 -9.29 2.90
C LEU A 194 -5.00 -10.40 3.91
N THR A 195 -4.40 -10.28 5.08
CA THR A 195 -4.63 -11.16 6.22
C THR A 195 -5.06 -10.33 7.41
N TYR A 196 -6.14 -10.72 8.06
CA TYR A 196 -6.72 -9.97 9.18
C TYR A 196 -6.40 -10.67 10.48
N LEU A 197 -5.90 -9.91 11.45
CA LEU A 197 -5.56 -10.41 12.77
C LEU A 197 -6.27 -9.55 13.81
N GLY A 198 -6.62 -10.19 14.93
CA GLY A 198 -7.02 -9.58 16.18
C GLY A 198 -5.92 -9.73 17.24
N ALA A 199 -6.09 -9.07 18.38
CA ALA A 199 -5.23 -9.27 19.55
C ALA A 199 -6.03 -9.72 20.77
N LYS A 200 -5.46 -10.68 21.50
CA LYS A 200 -6.01 -11.16 22.77
C LYS A 200 -6.14 -10.07 23.84
N ARG A 201 -5.29 -9.05 23.77
CA ARG A 201 -5.26 -7.94 24.73
C ARG A 201 -6.50 -7.05 24.66
N ASN A 202 -7.27 -7.13 23.58
CA ASN A 202 -8.54 -6.43 23.47
C ASN A 202 -9.60 -7.20 24.27
N ASP A 203 -10.48 -6.49 24.97
CA ASP A 203 -11.49 -7.10 25.86
C ASP A 203 -12.36 -8.13 25.15
N LEU A 204 -12.65 -7.90 23.86
CA LEU A 204 -13.38 -8.84 23.01
C LEU A 204 -12.62 -10.16 22.79
N GLY A 205 -11.29 -10.14 22.70
CA GLY A 205 -10.45 -11.21 22.18
C GLY A 205 -10.05 -12.33 23.16
N ARG A 206 -10.31 -12.16 24.47
CA ARG A 206 -9.78 -13.06 25.52
C ARG A 206 -10.19 -14.53 25.37
N TYR A 207 -11.39 -14.78 24.86
CA TYR A 207 -11.96 -16.13 24.70
C TYR A 207 -11.94 -16.63 23.26
N VAL A 208 -11.40 -15.83 22.33
CA VAL A 208 -11.36 -16.16 20.90
C VAL A 208 -10.03 -16.80 20.52
N ASP A 209 -8.94 -16.39 21.17
CA ASP A 209 -7.60 -16.97 21.04
C ASP A 209 -7.57 -18.44 21.54
N SER A 210 -7.71 -19.38 20.61
CA SER A 210 -7.90 -20.80 20.88
C SER A 210 -6.59 -21.53 21.17
N ASN A 211 -5.50 -21.05 20.58
CA ASN A 211 -4.18 -21.65 20.69
C ASN A 211 -3.29 -20.97 21.76
N ASN A 212 -3.75 -19.86 22.33
CA ASN A 212 -3.10 -19.07 23.37
C ASN A 212 -1.74 -18.47 22.92
N ASP A 213 -1.59 -18.12 21.64
CA ASP A 213 -0.38 -17.49 21.11
C ASP A 213 -0.39 -15.94 21.22
N GLY A 214 -1.54 -15.36 21.58
CA GLY A 214 -1.73 -13.93 21.79
C GLY A 214 -2.18 -13.15 20.55
N ILE A 215 -2.19 -13.79 19.38
CA ILE A 215 -2.72 -13.30 18.12
C ILE A 215 -4.04 -14.03 17.86
N ILE A 216 -5.03 -13.34 17.30
CA ILE A 216 -6.30 -13.95 16.95
C ILE A 216 -6.37 -13.99 15.43
N SER A 217 -6.22 -15.17 14.85
CA SER A 217 -6.30 -15.33 13.40
C SER A 217 -7.73 -15.07 12.88
N ALA A 218 -7.87 -14.74 11.59
CA ALA A 218 -9.18 -14.65 10.93
C ALA A 218 -10.04 -15.91 11.12
N SER A 219 -9.41 -17.10 11.09
CA SER A 219 -10.12 -18.35 11.37
C SER A 219 -10.62 -18.45 12.81
N GLU A 220 -9.89 -17.92 13.78
CA GLU A 220 -10.34 -17.92 15.18
C GLU A 220 -11.50 -16.94 15.37
N ILE A 221 -11.42 -15.74 14.79
CA ILE A 221 -12.51 -14.76 14.79
C ILE A 221 -13.81 -15.37 14.28
N ASP A 222 -13.77 -16.05 13.13
CA ASP A 222 -14.94 -16.70 12.51
C ASP A 222 -15.41 -17.94 13.29
N SER A 223 -14.50 -18.72 13.90
CA SER A 223 -14.86 -19.99 14.53
C SER A 223 -15.59 -19.88 15.87
N VAL A 224 -15.42 -18.77 16.60
CA VAL A 224 -15.97 -18.64 17.96
C VAL A 224 -17.36 -18.00 17.95
N LEU A 225 -18.37 -18.86 18.07
CA LEU A 225 -19.79 -18.49 18.01
C LEU A 225 -20.26 -17.69 19.24
N PRO A 226 -21.38 -16.92 19.12
CA PRO A 226 -22.08 -16.33 20.25
C PRO A 226 -22.52 -17.36 21.30
N PRO A 227 -22.52 -17.01 22.61
CA PRO A 227 -22.22 -15.68 23.18
C PRO A 227 -20.73 -15.44 23.49
N THR A 228 -19.86 -16.42 23.25
CA THR A 228 -18.43 -16.36 23.64
C THR A 228 -17.59 -15.54 22.65
N GLY A 229 -17.96 -15.56 21.38
CA GLY A 229 -17.39 -14.69 20.34
C GLY A 229 -18.51 -14.16 19.45
N HIS A 230 -18.13 -13.68 18.26
CA HIS A 230 -19.09 -13.16 17.29
C HIS A 230 -18.98 -13.81 15.90
N GLY A 231 -18.22 -14.88 15.80
CA GLY A 231 -18.07 -15.65 14.58
C GLY A 231 -19.36 -16.35 14.15
N ASN A 232 -19.45 -16.70 12.87
CA ASN A 232 -20.55 -17.52 12.34
C ASN A 232 -20.08 -18.87 11.75
N ASN A 233 -18.77 -19.14 11.77
CA ASN A 233 -18.09 -20.34 11.30
C ASN A 233 -18.39 -20.68 9.83
N ASN A 234 -18.41 -19.66 8.97
CA ASN A 234 -18.64 -19.80 7.52
C ASN A 234 -17.35 -19.78 6.69
N GLY A 235 -16.20 -19.60 7.34
CA GLY A 235 -14.87 -19.51 6.74
C GLY A 235 -14.51 -18.11 6.22
N ARG A 236 -15.27 -17.07 6.58
CA ARG A 236 -15.09 -15.68 6.14
C ARG A 236 -15.31 -14.71 7.30
N LEU A 237 -14.77 -13.51 7.15
CA LEU A 237 -15.03 -12.39 8.06
C LEU A 237 -16.03 -11.45 7.40
N ASP A 238 -17.31 -11.78 7.52
CA ASP A 238 -18.39 -11.14 6.76
C ASP A 238 -19.52 -10.57 7.62
N THR A 239 -19.40 -10.65 8.93
CA THR A 239 -20.32 -9.99 9.87
C THR A 239 -19.69 -8.74 10.49
N ASP A 240 -20.52 -7.75 10.79
CA ASP A 240 -20.09 -6.52 11.46
C ASP A 240 -19.41 -6.80 12.80
N ASN A 241 -19.85 -7.85 13.51
CA ASN A 241 -19.28 -8.20 14.79
C ASN A 241 -17.93 -8.94 14.70
N GLU A 242 -17.69 -9.71 13.63
CA GLU A 242 -16.36 -10.30 13.35
C GLU A 242 -15.35 -9.20 13.04
N MET A 243 -15.72 -8.21 12.24
CA MET A 243 -14.81 -7.13 11.84
C MET A 243 -14.36 -6.26 13.02
N LYS A 244 -15.15 -6.19 14.10
CA LYS A 244 -14.74 -5.58 15.38
C LYS A 244 -13.57 -6.29 16.07
N TYR A 245 -13.20 -7.51 15.68
CA TYR A 245 -12.01 -8.16 16.23
C TYR A 245 -10.71 -7.76 15.53
N ILE A 246 -10.80 -7.28 14.29
CA ILE A 246 -9.63 -6.97 13.48
C ILE A 246 -8.93 -5.74 14.05
N ASN A 247 -7.65 -5.87 14.39
CA ASN A 247 -6.82 -4.80 14.92
C ASN A 247 -5.55 -4.57 14.07
N SER A 248 -5.17 -5.53 13.24
CA SER A 248 -4.09 -5.37 12.29
C SER A 248 -4.40 -6.05 10.97
N VAL A 249 -3.77 -5.52 9.92
CA VAL A 249 -3.92 -5.97 8.55
C VAL A 249 -2.54 -6.30 8.03
N GLY A 250 -2.29 -7.59 7.83
CA GLY A 250 -1.13 -8.09 7.09
C GLY A 250 -1.35 -7.91 5.59
N ILE A 251 -0.33 -7.43 4.90
CA ILE A 251 -0.34 -7.13 3.47
C ILE A 251 0.83 -7.84 2.83
N TYR A 252 0.52 -8.63 1.82
CA TYR A 252 1.48 -9.31 0.94
C TYR A 252 1.34 -8.77 -0.48
N ILE A 253 2.44 -8.31 -1.09
CA ILE A 253 2.46 -7.82 -2.48
C ILE A 253 3.63 -8.46 -3.22
N GLU A 254 3.35 -9.04 -4.39
CA GLU A 254 4.35 -9.49 -5.36
C GLU A 254 4.21 -8.77 -6.68
N MET A 255 5.33 -8.39 -7.27
CA MET A 255 5.38 -7.76 -8.59
C MET A 255 6.32 -8.54 -9.51
N ASP A 256 5.86 -8.80 -10.73
CA ASP A 256 6.64 -9.38 -11.84
C ASP A 256 6.57 -8.41 -13.01
N LYS A 257 7.58 -7.54 -13.11
CA LYS A 257 7.56 -6.41 -14.03
C LYS A 257 7.76 -6.84 -15.47
N ASN A 258 8.54 -7.91 -15.71
CA ASN A 258 8.80 -8.41 -17.06
C ASN A 258 7.87 -9.54 -17.51
N GLY A 259 6.98 -10.02 -16.64
CA GLY A 259 5.98 -11.03 -16.97
C GLY A 259 6.59 -12.40 -17.25
N ASP A 260 7.74 -12.74 -16.65
CA ASP A 260 8.38 -14.04 -16.85
C ASP A 260 7.88 -15.14 -15.89
N GLY A 261 6.94 -14.79 -15.00
CA GLY A 261 6.38 -15.67 -13.98
C GLY A 261 7.22 -15.76 -12.71
N ILE A 262 8.30 -14.98 -12.60
CA ILE A 262 9.15 -14.88 -11.41
C ILE A 262 8.98 -13.48 -10.82
N ALA A 263 8.60 -13.40 -9.55
CA ALA A 263 8.50 -12.11 -8.86
C ALA A 263 9.87 -11.40 -8.84
N ASP A 264 9.90 -10.17 -9.34
CA ASP A 264 11.04 -9.26 -9.26
C ASP A 264 11.21 -8.70 -7.86
N TYR A 265 10.10 -8.43 -7.19
CA TYR A 265 10.06 -7.95 -5.83
C TYR A 265 8.85 -8.50 -5.09
N LYS A 266 9.02 -8.75 -3.79
CA LYS A 266 7.94 -9.11 -2.89
C LYS A 266 8.14 -8.44 -1.54
N ILE A 267 7.04 -8.04 -0.93
CA ILE A 267 7.03 -7.50 0.43
C ILE A 267 5.87 -8.12 1.21
N GLU A 268 6.12 -8.35 2.48
CA GLU A 268 5.12 -8.74 3.46
C GLU A 268 5.30 -7.80 4.65
N THR A 269 4.22 -7.18 5.09
CA THR A 269 4.22 -6.29 6.25
C THR A 269 2.90 -6.36 6.97
N GLU A 270 2.90 -5.94 8.23
CA GLU A 270 1.70 -5.81 9.04
C GLU A 270 1.50 -4.33 9.38
N ILE A 271 0.28 -3.85 9.20
CA ILE A 271 -0.13 -2.50 9.56
C ILE A 271 -1.05 -2.60 10.76
N LEU A 272 -0.81 -1.75 11.77
CA LEU A 272 -1.64 -1.64 12.97
C LEU A 272 -2.35 -0.29 12.95
N PRO A 273 -3.56 -0.19 12.36
CA PRO A 273 -4.38 1.01 12.43
C PRO A 273 -4.61 1.44 13.88
N PRO A 274 -4.12 2.62 14.32
CA PRO A 274 -4.24 3.06 15.70
C PRO A 274 -5.71 3.32 16.08
N LEU A 275 -6.51 3.86 15.16
CA LEU A 275 -7.89 4.27 15.43
C LEU A 275 -8.86 3.09 15.60
N LEU A 276 -8.64 1.97 14.88
CA LEU A 276 -9.44 0.75 15.02
C LEU A 276 -9.52 0.25 16.47
N SER A 277 -8.46 0.42 17.26
CA SER A 277 -8.45 -0.02 18.65
C SER A 277 -9.11 1.00 19.59
N LEU A 278 -9.16 2.28 19.21
CA LEU A 278 -9.72 3.36 20.01
C LEU A 278 -11.25 3.41 19.92
N LYS A 279 -11.84 3.40 18.70
CA LYS A 279 -13.30 3.48 18.49
C LYS A 279 -14.05 2.38 19.24
N LYS A 280 -13.48 1.17 19.28
CA LYS A 280 -14.05 0.01 20.01
C LYS A 280 -14.20 0.21 21.51
N GLY A 281 -13.38 1.06 22.12
CA GLY A 281 -13.46 1.34 23.55
C GLY A 281 -14.60 2.28 23.94
N ILE A 282 -15.16 2.99 22.97
CA ILE A 282 -16.13 4.07 23.21
C ILE A 282 -17.56 3.59 22.94
N THR A 283 -17.78 2.77 21.91
CA THR A 283 -19.13 2.28 21.58
C THR A 283 -19.64 1.29 22.64
N PRO A 284 -20.70 1.61 23.42
CA PRO A 284 -21.23 0.71 24.44
C PRO A 284 -21.79 -0.58 23.79
N HIS A 285 -21.32 -1.73 24.29
CA HIS A 285 -21.76 -3.07 23.87
C HIS A 285 -23.08 -3.51 24.54
#